data_AF-A0A653AXD6-F1
#
_entry.id   AF-A0A653AXD6-F1
#
_cell.length_a   1.000
_cell.length_b   1.000
_cell.length_c   1.000
_cell.angle_alpha   90.00
_cell.angle_beta   90.00
_cell.angle_gamma   90.00
#
_symmetry.space_group_name_H-M   'P 1'
#
loop_
_entity.id
_entity.type
_entity.pdbx_description
1 polymer ?
#
loop_
_entity_poly.entity_id
_entity_poly.type
_entity_poly.pdbx_seq_one_letter_code
_entity_poly.pdbx_strand_id
1 'polypeptide(L)' 'MNAPLKLPAVKNQVSEAEWRTRVDLAACYRLIALYGWDDLIFTHISAKVPGTDFLINPTG' A
#
# COMPACT_ATOMS: atom_id res chain seq x y z
N MET A 1 24.61 12.87 5.16
CA MET A 1 23.26 13.16 5.68
C MET A 1 22.40 13.56 4.51
N ASN A 2 21.46 12.72 4.08
CA ASN A 2 20.59 13.03 2.94
C ASN A 2 19.39 13.84 3.44
N ALA A 3 19.11 14.97 2.78
CA ALA A 3 17.93 15.76 3.07
C ALA A 3 16.66 14.93 2.79
N PRO A 4 15.60 15.05 3.61
CA PRO A 4 14.36 14.33 3.36
C PRO A 4 13.78 14.79 2.02
N LEU A 5 13.52 13.83 1.13
CA LEU A 5 12.83 14.09 -0.13
C LEU A 5 11.45 14.68 0.19
N LYS A 6 11.17 15.89 -0.29
CA LYS A 6 9.81 16.46 -0.33
C LYS A 6 9.02 15.71 -1.40
N LEU A 7 8.61 14.49 -1.10
CA LEU A 7 7.69 13.76 -1.96
C LEU A 7 6.30 14.41 -1.81
N PRO A 8 5.66 14.82 -2.92
CA PRO A 8 4.29 15.29 -2.85
C PRO A 8 3.42 14.17 -2.27
N ALA A 9 2.51 14.51 -1.37
CA ALA A 9 1.64 13.54 -0.74
C ALA A 9 0.85 12.79 -1.82
N VAL A 10 1.06 11.48 -1.96
CA VAL A 10 0.40 10.63 -2.97
C VAL A 10 -1.12 10.79 -2.92
N LYS A 11 -1.67 11.00 -1.72
CA LYS A 11 -3.10 11.30 -1.50
C LYS A 11 -3.64 12.40 -2.42
N ASN A 12 -2.87 13.44 -2.68
CA ASN A 12 -3.32 14.59 -3.47
C ASN A 12 -3.17 14.37 -4.99
N GLN A 13 -2.67 13.20 -5.42
CA GLN A 13 -2.37 12.88 -6.83
C GLN A 13 -3.23 11.74 -7.38
N VAL A 14 -4.04 11.11 -6.53
CA VAL A 14 -4.82 9.92 -6.89
C VAL A 14 -6.30 10.17 -6.63
N SER A 15 -7.16 9.35 -7.24
CA SER A 15 -8.60 9.43 -6.98
C SER A 15 -8.94 9.06 -5.53
N GLU A 16 -10.08 9.52 -5.02
CA GLU A 16 -10.55 9.12 -3.69
C GLU A 16 -10.75 7.60 -3.58
N ALA A 17 -11.24 6.97 -4.65
CA ALA A 17 -11.40 5.52 -4.71
C ALA A 17 -10.06 4.80 -4.56
N GLU A 18 -9.03 5.24 -5.30
CA GLU A 18 -7.69 4.68 -5.16
C GLU A 18 -7.10 4.93 -3.77
N TRP A 19 -7.24 6.15 -3.24
CA TRP A 19 -6.77 6.48 -1.91
C TRP A 19 -7.39 5.58 -0.84
N ARG A 20 -8.70 5.33 -0.94
CA ARG A 20 -9.39 4.41 -0.04
C ARG A 20 -8.83 2.99 -0.14
N THR A 21 -8.66 2.47 -1.36
CA THR A 21 -8.06 1.14 -1.58
C THR A 21 -6.63 1.07 -1.04
N ARG A 22 -5.83 2.13 -1.16
CA ARG A 22 -4.48 2.21 -0.56
C ARG A 22 -4.50 2.09 0.96
N VAL A 23 -5.43 2.80 1.61
CA VAL A 23 -5.59 2.76 3.08
C VAL A 23 -6.02 1.37 3.53
N ASP A 24 -7.04 0.79 2.89
CA ASP A 24 -7.58 -0.52 3.25
C ASP A 24 -6.53 -1.62 3.01
N LEU A 25 -5.79 -1.57 1.89
CA LEU A 25 -4.68 -2.50 1.63
C LEU A 25 -3.57 -2.35 2.67
N ALA A 26 -3.18 -1.14 3.02
CA ALA A 26 -2.16 -0.90 4.05
C ALA A 26 -2.61 -1.34 5.45
N ALA A 27 -3.92 -1.30 5.75
CA ALA A 27 -4.47 -1.88 6.98
C ALA A 27 -4.40 -3.41 6.94
N CYS A 28 -4.72 -4.03 5.80
CA CYS A 28 -4.64 -5.48 5.60
C CYS A 28 -3.22 -6.02 5.85
N TYR A 29 -2.18 -5.40 5.28
CA TYR A 29 -0.79 -5.77 5.55
C TYR A 29 -0.44 -5.70 7.05
N ARG A 30 -0.89 -4.64 7.75
CA ARG A 30 -0.64 -4.50 9.19
C ARG A 30 -1.35 -5.56 10.02
N LEU A 31 -2.57 -5.96 9.63
CA LEU A 31 -3.29 -7.04 10.30
C LEU A 31 -2.58 -8.38 10.08
N ILE A 32 -2.13 -8.66 8.87
CA ILE A 32 -1.37 -9.89 8.55
C ILE A 32 -0.08 -9.97 9.37
N ALA A 33 0.68 -8.88 9.46
CA ALA A 33 1.86 -8.82 10.32
C ALA A 33 1.52 -8.98 11.82
N LEU A 34 0.42 -8.36 12.28
CA LEU A 34 -0.03 -8.48 13.67
C LEU A 34 -0.40 -9.92 14.05
N TYR A 35 -0.98 -10.67 13.11
CA TYR A 35 -1.39 -12.06 13.33
C TYR A 35 -0.32 -13.09 12.94
N GLY A 36 0.83 -12.66 12.43
CA GLY A 36 1.91 -13.55 11.97
C GLY A 36 1.50 -14.45 10.80
N TRP A 37 0.70 -13.90 9.87
CA TRP A 37 0.23 -14.61 8.68
C TRP A 37 1.13 -14.37 7.45
N ASP A 38 2.19 -13.59 7.62
CA ASP A 38 3.20 -13.32 6.60
C ASP A 38 4.36 -14.32 6.62
N ASP A 39 5.02 -14.46 5.48
CA ASP A 39 6.28 -15.14 5.29
C ASP A 39 7.36 -14.11 4.96
N LEU A 40 7.86 -13.42 5.99
CA LEU A 40 8.84 -12.34 5.86
C LEU A 40 8.45 -11.35 4.74
N ILE A 41 9.27 -11.22 3.70
CA ILE A 41 9.03 -10.31 2.57
C ILE A 41 8.31 -10.98 1.39
N PHE A 42 7.99 -12.27 1.48
CA PHE A 42 7.46 -13.06 0.37
C PHE A 42 5.93 -13.00 0.24
N THR A 43 5.24 -12.54 1.28
CA THR A 43 3.78 -12.37 1.22
C THR A 43 3.40 -11.15 0.38
N HIS A 44 2.56 -11.38 -0.63
CA HIS A 44 2.01 -10.34 -1.50
C HIS A 44 0.49 -10.35 -1.46
N ILE A 45 -0.10 -9.17 -1.27
CA ILE A 45 -1.53 -8.94 -1.25
C ILE A 45 -1.82 -7.86 -2.28
N SER A 46 -2.70 -8.14 -3.22
CA SER A 46 -3.14 -7.13 -4.19
C SER A 46 -4.56 -6.68 -3.92
N ALA A 47 -4.85 -5.42 -4.26
CA ALA A 47 -6.20 -4.87 -4.21
C ALA A 47 -6.53 -4.19 -5.55
N LYS A 48 -7.68 -4.54 -6.13
CA LYS A 48 -8.19 -3.92 -7.35
C LYS A 48 -8.77 -2.56 -7.03
N VAL A 49 -8.31 -1.51 -7.70
CA VAL A 49 -8.98 -0.21 -7.66
C VAL A 49 -10.12 -0.25 -8.71
N PRO A 50 -11.35 0.20 -8.37
CA PRO A 50 -12.47 0.17 -9.31
C PRO A 50 -12.15 0.90 -10.63
N GLY A 51 -12.30 0.20 -11.75
CA GLY A 51 -12.10 0.77 -13.09
C GLY A 51 -10.65 1.04 -13.52
N THR A 52 -9.66 0.59 -12.75
CA THR A 52 -8.22 0.85 -13.02
C THR A 52 -7.37 -0.36 -12.57
N ASP A 53 -6.07 -0.19 -12.34
CA ASP A 53 -5.08 -1.24 -12.08
C ASP A 53 -5.14 -1.79 -10.64
N PHE A 54 -4.21 -2.70 -10.33
CA PHE A 54 -4.06 -3.28 -8.99
C PHE A 54 -2.97 -2.56 -8.20
N LEU A 55 -3.18 -2.46 -6.89
CA LEU A 55 -2.17 -2.06 -5.92
C LEU A 55 -1.54 -3.30 -5.29
N ILE A 56 -0.25 -3.22 -4.97
CA ILE A 56 0.56 -4.27 -4.31
C ILE A 56 1.67 -3.61 -3.49
N ASN A 57 2.27 -4.32 -2.52
CA ASN A 57 3.45 -3.83 -1.82
C ASN A 57 4.65 -3.66 -2.78
N PRO A 58 5.56 -2.70 -2.51
CA PRO A 58 6.88 -2.74 -3.10
C PRO A 58 7.63 -3.99 -2.61
N THR A 59 8.46 -4.57 -3.47
CA THR A 59 9.41 -5.61 -3.07
C THR A 59 10.43 -5.01 -2.11
N GLY A 60 10.71 -5.73 -1.02
CA GLY A 60 11.59 -5.30 0.08
C GLY A 60 12.97 -4.83 -0.34
#